data_AF-A0A7S4MDL5-F1
#
_entry.id   AF-A0A7S4MDL5-F1
#
_cell.length_a   1.000
_cell.length_b   1.000
_cell.length_c   1.000
_cell.angle_alpha   90.00
_cell.angle_beta   90.00
_cell.angle_gamma   90.00
#
_symmetry.space_group_name_H-M   'P 1'
#
loop_
_entity.id
_entity.type
_entity.pdbx_description
1 polymer ?
#
loop_
_entity_poly.entity_id
_entity_poly.type
_entity_poly.pdbx_seq_one_letter_code
_entity_poly.pdbx_strand_id
1 'polypeptide(L)'
;MMASRSGTVGLVAFLTAAVSAILLLVSRTSSPLNGSGTKSLVDGRSIDALLSGVILKDPGAYSLLKMCDEDGSCHEDPAVSTPRTAYSAMDREQHVKWWNYHAVLNATAQEYAARRGDEGSISGRSRPLILLGDSITESWLGTGIGEPRARADGVPEVLSELSQREDFDPLVVAVSGDQTQHLLYRMGHGQILSGYADDPNSLFVCMIGTNDLGSGILPGPTTEGVLAVAEYILKNTKGTLIMFEILPRGDKKFKFLPAICPPRCDKHGEKFASFGPAVDKVNRALREAAPKLSKMYDGRMSLVGCGDLFVPKDGGGPGREVRDDLMPDQLHPNAEGYRLLADCLMRCVKGKCSRESVT
;
A
#
# COMPACT_ATOMS: atom_id res chain seq x y z
N MET A 1 1.26 -21.24 51.39
CA MET A 1 1.63 -19.85 51.75
C MET A 1 1.99 -19.12 50.46
N MET A 2 1.15 -18.17 50.06
CA MET A 2 1.36 -17.26 48.93
C MET A 2 2.18 -16.04 49.38
N ALA A 3 3.11 -15.61 48.53
CA ALA A 3 3.61 -14.24 48.34
C ALA A 3 4.53 -14.30 47.11
N SER A 4 4.59 -13.38 46.15
CA SER A 4 3.88 -12.15 45.83
C SER A 4 4.20 -11.88 44.36
N ARG A 5 3.18 -11.77 43.48
CA ARG A 5 3.30 -11.20 42.13
C ARG A 5 2.52 -9.88 42.14
N SER A 6 3.15 -8.77 42.52
CA SER A 6 2.49 -7.45 42.55
C SER A 6 3.27 -6.33 41.84
N GLY A 7 4.20 -6.65 40.94
CA GLY A 7 5.03 -5.65 40.25
C GLY A 7 4.47 -5.17 38.90
N THR A 8 3.79 -6.03 38.14
CA THR A 8 3.47 -5.76 36.74
C THR A 8 2.12 -5.07 36.52
N VAL A 9 1.17 -5.25 37.45
CA VAL A 9 -0.18 -4.66 37.34
C VAL A 9 -0.17 -3.16 37.64
N GLY A 10 0.76 -2.69 38.48
CA GLY A 10 0.88 -1.28 38.85
C GLY A 10 1.37 -0.37 37.72
N LEU A 11 2.28 -0.86 36.86
CA LEU A 11 2.85 -0.05 35.78
C LEU A 11 1.84 0.13 34.62
N VAL A 12 1.10 -0.92 34.28
CA VAL A 12 0.05 -0.89 33.25
C VAL A 12 -1.08 0.04 33.67
N ALA A 13 -1.52 -0.03 34.93
CA ALA A 13 -2.57 0.85 35.47
C ALA A 13 -2.15 2.34 35.48
N PHE A 14 -0.89 2.63 35.82
CA PHE A 14 -0.34 4.00 35.79
C PHE A 14 -0.25 4.57 34.37
N LEU A 15 0.09 3.74 33.37
CA LEU A 15 0.18 4.13 31.97
C LEU A 15 -1.20 4.35 31.34
N THR A 16 -2.19 3.49 31.62
CA THR A 16 -3.59 3.74 31.21
C THR A 16 -4.13 5.01 31.83
N ALA A 17 -3.84 5.28 33.12
CA ALA A 17 -4.27 6.51 33.78
C ALA A 17 -3.57 7.75 33.20
N ALA A 18 -2.29 7.66 32.83
CA ALA A 18 -1.55 8.76 32.21
C ALA A 18 -2.04 9.07 30.79
N VAL A 19 -2.29 8.05 29.98
CA VAL A 19 -2.84 8.21 28.61
C VAL A 19 -4.27 8.74 28.68
N SER A 20 -5.13 8.19 29.55
CA SER A 20 -6.48 8.72 29.77
C SER A 20 -6.49 10.14 30.35
N ALA A 21 -5.54 10.49 31.23
CA ALA A 21 -5.42 11.84 31.77
C ALA A 21 -4.97 12.85 30.70
N ILE A 22 -4.06 12.46 29.81
CA ILE A 22 -3.65 13.29 28.67
C ILE A 22 -4.83 13.51 27.71
N LEU A 23 -5.61 12.47 27.40
CA LEU A 23 -6.84 12.57 26.60
C LEU A 23 -7.93 13.43 27.27
N LEU A 24 -8.13 13.32 28.58
CA LEU A 24 -9.11 14.12 29.35
C LEU A 24 -8.72 15.60 29.48
N LEU A 25 -7.42 15.91 29.55
CA LEU A 25 -6.92 17.29 29.55
C LEU A 25 -7.17 17.98 28.20
N VAL A 26 -7.07 17.24 27.09
CA VAL A 26 -7.34 17.73 25.73
C VAL A 26 -8.83 18.02 25.52
N SER A 27 -9.73 17.18 26.06
CA SER A 27 -11.18 17.38 25.91
C SER A 27 -11.75 18.56 26.74
N ARG A 28 -11.04 19.04 27.78
CA ARG A 28 -11.50 20.15 28.64
C ARG A 28 -11.12 21.54 28.12
N THR A 29 -10.22 21.66 27.14
CA THR A 29 -9.80 22.97 26.60
C THR A 29 -10.65 23.47 25.44
N SER A 30 -11.64 22.70 24.98
CA SER A 30 -12.59 23.11 23.95
C SER A 30 -13.95 23.48 24.56
N SER A 31 -14.03 24.67 25.17
CA SER A 31 -15.30 25.37 25.40
C SER A 31 -15.39 26.58 24.46
N PRO A 32 -16.57 26.90 23.88
CA PRO A 32 -16.70 28.01 22.94
C PRO A 32 -16.94 29.31 23.70
N LEU A 33 -16.00 30.25 23.69
CA LEU A 33 -16.26 31.62 24.14
C LEU A 33 -15.64 32.68 23.24
N ASN A 34 -16.50 33.64 22.93
CA ASN A 34 -16.31 34.87 22.17
C ASN A 34 -15.11 35.71 22.62
N GLY A 35 -14.50 36.41 21.67
CA GLY A 35 -13.89 37.73 21.92
C GLY A 35 -12.36 37.76 22.10
N SER A 36 -11.72 38.38 21.12
CA SER A 36 -10.38 38.99 21.12
C SER A 36 -9.20 38.27 21.81
N GLY A 37 -8.34 37.71 20.95
CA GLY A 37 -6.90 37.86 21.05
C GLY A 37 -6.20 37.29 22.28
N THR A 38 -5.80 36.02 22.22
CA THR A 38 -4.53 35.49 22.75
C THR A 38 -4.30 34.08 22.19
N LYS A 39 -3.07 33.77 21.80
CA LYS A 39 -2.64 32.54 21.11
C LYS A 39 -2.99 31.29 21.91
N SER A 40 -3.79 30.40 21.32
CA SER A 40 -3.88 28.99 21.71
C SER A 40 -2.52 28.33 21.47
N LEU A 41 -1.86 27.89 22.53
CA LEU A 41 -0.54 27.26 22.54
C LEU A 41 -0.67 25.78 22.89
N VAL A 42 -1.35 25.01 22.05
CA VAL A 42 -1.07 23.58 21.86
C VAL A 42 -1.38 23.26 20.40
N ASP A 43 -0.35 23.25 19.56
CA ASP A 43 -0.43 22.77 18.18
C ASP A 43 -0.58 21.24 18.20
N GLY A 44 -1.56 20.67 17.48
CA GLY A 44 -1.82 19.22 17.43
C GLY A 44 -0.58 18.40 17.05
N ARG A 45 0.34 19.01 16.29
CA ARG A 45 1.64 18.43 15.93
C ARG A 45 2.55 18.10 17.13
N SER A 46 2.41 18.84 18.23
CA SER A 46 3.20 18.63 19.47
C SER A 46 2.74 17.40 20.24
N ILE A 47 1.42 17.13 20.21
CA ILE A 47 0.82 15.96 20.86
C ILE A 47 1.17 14.68 20.09
N ASP A 48 1.10 14.71 18.75
CA ASP A 48 1.50 13.59 17.91
C ASP A 48 2.99 13.25 18.07
N ALA A 49 3.85 14.26 18.22
CA ALA A 49 5.28 14.06 18.48
C ALA A 49 5.56 13.44 19.87
N LEU A 50 4.81 13.86 20.90
CA LEU A 50 4.90 13.32 22.26
C LEU A 50 4.38 11.88 22.34
N LEU A 51 3.24 11.59 21.69
CA LEU A 51 2.69 10.25 21.58
C LEU A 51 3.63 9.35 20.77
N SER A 52 4.19 9.84 19.67
CA SER A 52 5.20 9.12 18.88
C SER A 52 6.41 8.75 19.74
N GLY A 53 6.94 9.67 20.55
CA GLY A 53 8.10 9.41 21.41
C GLY A 53 7.87 8.38 22.52
N VAL A 54 6.63 8.22 23.01
CA VAL A 54 6.26 7.24 24.04
C VAL A 54 5.86 5.89 23.41
N ILE A 55 5.07 5.91 22.34
CA ILE A 55 4.62 4.73 21.60
C ILE A 55 5.80 4.03 20.90
N LEU A 56 6.76 4.78 20.33
CA LEU A 56 7.97 4.21 19.73
C LEU A 56 8.88 3.49 20.72
N LYS A 57 8.73 3.73 22.03
CA LYS A 57 9.57 3.13 23.08
C LYS A 57 8.95 1.90 23.73
N ASP A 58 7.64 1.68 23.58
CA ASP A 58 6.93 0.53 24.14
C ASP A 58 6.45 -0.41 23.02
N PRO A 59 7.08 -1.59 22.84
CA PRO A 59 6.61 -2.59 21.88
C PRO A 59 5.16 -3.02 22.08
N GLY A 60 4.63 -2.95 23.30
CA GLY A 60 3.24 -3.30 23.62
C GLY A 60 2.21 -2.30 23.07
N ALA A 61 2.60 -1.04 22.86
CA ALA A 61 1.69 0.01 22.42
C ALA A 61 1.15 -0.24 21.00
N TYR A 62 1.95 -0.80 20.09
CA TYR A 62 1.53 -1.11 18.72
C TYR A 62 0.36 -2.09 18.66
N SER A 63 0.35 -3.08 19.56
CA SER A 63 -0.72 -4.09 19.61
C SER A 63 -2.07 -3.54 20.09
N LEU A 64 -2.07 -2.34 20.68
CA LEU A 64 -3.26 -1.65 21.19
C LEU A 64 -3.82 -0.64 20.20
N LEU A 65 -3.04 -0.23 19.21
CA LEU A 65 -3.46 0.72 18.19
C LEU A 65 -4.06 -0.05 17.01
N LYS A 66 -5.25 0.36 16.59
CA LYS A 66 -5.89 -0.15 15.38
C LYS A 66 -5.86 0.93 14.32
N MET A 67 -5.74 0.53 13.06
CA MET A 67 -5.80 1.47 11.93
C MET A 67 -7.10 2.28 11.91
N CYS A 68 -8.20 1.65 12.31
CA CYS A 68 -9.51 2.28 12.42
C CYS A 68 -10.15 1.98 13.78
N ASP A 69 -10.87 2.97 14.31
CA ASP A 69 -11.61 2.91 15.57
C ASP A 69 -13.00 2.32 15.37
N GLU A 70 -13.64 1.89 16.48
CA GLU A 70 -14.93 1.17 16.48
C GLU A 70 -16.07 1.92 15.77
N ASP A 71 -16.00 3.25 15.72
CA ASP A 71 -16.94 4.12 15.02
C ASP A 71 -16.71 4.17 13.50
N GLY A 72 -15.63 3.54 13.03
CA GLY A 72 -15.25 3.53 11.63
C GLY A 72 -14.50 4.79 11.18
N SER A 73 -13.94 5.58 12.07
CA SER A 73 -12.90 6.54 11.72
C SER A 73 -11.55 5.81 11.57
N CYS A 74 -10.68 6.26 10.67
CA CYS A 74 -9.33 5.71 10.50
C CYS A 74 -8.29 6.79 10.77
N HIS A 75 -7.15 6.40 11.34
CA HIS A 75 -6.11 7.32 11.80
C HIS A 75 -5.20 7.83 10.69
N GLU A 76 -5.29 7.22 9.51
CA GLU A 76 -4.66 7.73 8.29
C GLU A 76 -5.68 7.69 7.15
N ASP A 77 -5.70 8.75 6.35
CA ASP A 77 -6.54 8.87 5.18
C ASP A 77 -5.79 8.25 3.97
N PRO A 78 -6.34 7.21 3.31
CA PRO A 78 -5.74 6.58 2.12
C PRO A 78 -5.33 7.56 1.02
N ALA A 79 -6.06 8.66 0.86
CA ALA A 79 -5.84 9.64 -0.20
C ALA A 79 -4.84 10.74 0.18
N VAL A 80 -4.37 10.78 1.43
CA VAL A 80 -3.45 11.81 1.94
C VAL A 80 -2.12 11.18 2.30
N SER A 81 -1.03 11.72 1.77
CA SER A 81 0.34 11.26 2.08
C SER A 81 0.62 11.20 3.58
N THR A 82 0.86 10.00 4.11
CA THR A 82 1.35 9.77 5.48
C THR A 82 2.40 8.65 5.49
N PRO A 83 3.48 8.77 6.28
CA PRO A 83 4.44 7.69 6.44
C PRO A 83 3.80 6.54 7.21
N ARG A 84 4.47 5.39 7.28
CA ARG A 84 4.04 4.33 8.21
C ARG A 84 4.06 4.88 9.63
N THR A 85 2.94 4.74 10.32
CA THR A 85 2.77 5.17 11.70
C THR A 85 2.64 3.98 12.64
N ALA A 86 2.46 4.25 13.93
CA ALA A 86 2.14 3.20 14.88
C ALA A 86 0.73 2.59 14.69
N TYR A 87 -0.19 3.27 13.97
CA TYR A 87 -1.52 2.74 13.64
C TYR A 87 -1.51 1.75 12.46
N SER A 88 -0.57 1.93 11.53
CA SER A 88 -0.45 1.12 10.32
C SER A 88 0.67 0.07 10.37
N ALA A 89 1.55 0.13 11.36
CA ALA A 89 2.55 -0.90 11.62
C ALA A 89 1.99 -2.03 12.50
N MET A 90 2.28 -3.29 12.14
CA MET A 90 1.90 -4.47 12.92
C MET A 90 2.57 -4.50 14.29
N ASP A 91 3.83 -4.06 14.33
CA ASP A 91 4.63 -3.97 15.54
C ASP A 91 5.75 -2.93 15.36
N ARG A 92 6.48 -2.67 16.45
CA ARG A 92 7.61 -1.74 16.47
C ARG A 92 8.73 -2.14 15.50
N GLU A 93 9.00 -3.43 15.35
CA GLU A 93 10.07 -3.92 14.48
C GLU A 93 9.75 -3.60 13.03
N GLN A 94 8.52 -3.86 12.58
CA GLN A 94 8.05 -3.52 11.25
C GLN A 94 8.13 -2.01 11.01
N HIS A 95 7.72 -1.18 11.97
CA HIS A 95 7.80 0.27 11.82
C HIS A 95 9.24 0.74 11.60
N VAL A 96 10.20 0.25 12.40
CA VAL A 96 11.61 0.59 12.23
C VAL A 96 12.16 0.07 10.90
N LYS A 97 11.84 -1.16 10.52
CA LYS A 97 12.26 -1.73 9.24
C LYS A 97 11.72 -0.94 8.05
N TRP A 98 10.49 -0.43 8.13
CA TRP A 98 9.89 0.39 7.10
C TRP A 98 10.70 1.67 6.84
N TRP A 99 11.09 2.39 7.89
CA TRP A 99 11.92 3.60 7.75
C TRP A 99 13.30 3.30 7.19
N ASN A 100 13.95 2.24 7.68
CA ASN A 100 15.26 1.83 7.19
C ASN A 100 15.18 1.43 5.71
N TYR A 101 14.18 0.65 5.32
CA TYR A 101 14.03 0.20 3.94
C TYR A 101 13.60 1.33 3.01
N HIS A 102 12.78 2.29 3.48
CA HIS A 102 12.50 3.52 2.75
C HIS A 102 13.79 4.29 2.41
N ALA A 103 14.71 4.42 3.37
CA ALA A 103 16.01 5.08 3.13
C ALA A 103 16.87 4.31 2.10
N VAL A 104 16.88 2.97 2.16
CA VAL A 104 17.55 2.13 1.16
C VAL A 104 16.96 2.38 -0.23
N LEU A 105 15.63 2.36 -0.37
CA LEU A 105 14.95 2.59 -1.64
C LEU A 105 15.18 4.01 -2.18
N ASN A 106 15.33 5.02 -1.30
CA ASN A 106 15.72 6.37 -1.71
C ASN A 106 17.12 6.38 -2.33
N ALA A 107 18.09 5.69 -1.72
CA ALA A 107 19.43 5.56 -2.29
C ALA A 107 19.39 4.82 -3.64
N THR A 108 18.64 3.71 -3.74
CA THR A 108 18.45 2.98 -5.01
C THR A 108 17.83 3.86 -6.09
N ALA A 109 16.80 4.65 -5.75
CA ALA A 109 16.17 5.58 -6.70
C ALA A 109 17.13 6.69 -7.14
N GLN A 110 17.96 7.21 -6.23
CA GLN A 110 18.99 8.21 -6.55
C GLN A 110 20.07 7.64 -7.48
N GLU A 111 20.59 6.46 -7.20
CA GLU A 111 21.57 5.77 -8.06
C GLU A 111 21.00 5.51 -9.45
N TYR A 112 19.75 5.03 -9.52
CA TYR A 112 19.06 4.82 -10.79
C TYR A 112 18.88 6.14 -11.56
N ALA A 113 18.42 7.20 -10.89
CA ALA A 113 18.25 8.51 -11.51
C ALA A 113 19.57 9.12 -11.98
N ALA A 114 20.65 9.00 -11.21
CA ALA A 114 21.98 9.50 -11.56
C ALA A 114 22.52 8.79 -12.81
N ARG A 115 22.47 7.44 -12.82
CA ARG A 115 22.82 6.63 -14.00
C ARG A 115 22.04 7.07 -15.24
N ARG A 116 20.77 7.44 -15.08
CA ARG A 116 19.92 7.91 -16.20
C ARG A 116 20.25 9.34 -16.62
N GLY A 117 20.68 10.22 -15.70
CA GLY A 117 21.04 11.62 -15.98
C GLY A 117 22.41 11.83 -16.61
N ASP A 118 23.38 10.93 -16.37
CA ASP A 118 24.79 11.16 -16.71
C ASP A 118 25.20 10.81 -18.16
N GLU A 119 24.37 10.10 -18.94
CA GLU A 119 24.76 9.70 -20.31
C GLU A 119 24.02 10.50 -21.39
N GLY A 120 24.81 11.16 -22.26
CA GLY A 120 24.34 11.79 -23.48
C GLY A 120 23.73 10.81 -24.47
N SER A 121 22.66 11.25 -25.14
CA SER A 121 21.78 10.53 -26.06
C SER A 121 20.86 9.48 -25.41
N ILE A 122 19.57 9.81 -25.34
CA ILE A 122 18.45 8.91 -25.01
C ILE A 122 18.33 7.76 -26.06
N SER A 123 18.87 7.95 -27.27
CA SER A 123 18.84 6.95 -28.35
C SER A 123 19.67 5.71 -28.00
N GLY A 124 19.02 4.54 -27.97
CA GLY A 124 19.67 3.23 -27.75
C GLY A 124 19.69 2.73 -26.31
N ARG A 125 19.05 3.44 -25.36
CA ARG A 125 18.94 3.01 -23.96
C ARG A 125 17.66 2.17 -23.77
N SER A 126 17.77 1.07 -23.03
CA SER A 126 16.63 0.26 -22.60
C SER A 126 15.58 1.13 -21.90
N ARG A 127 14.31 0.83 -22.12
CA ARG A 127 13.19 1.65 -21.66
C ARG A 127 13.08 1.60 -20.13
N PRO A 128 12.95 2.74 -19.42
CA PRO A 128 12.74 2.72 -17.97
C PRO A 128 11.42 2.03 -17.59
N LEU A 129 11.47 1.07 -16.68
CA LEU A 129 10.31 0.39 -16.10
C LEU A 129 10.29 0.59 -14.59
N ILE A 130 9.40 1.44 -14.09
CA ILE A 130 9.33 1.82 -12.67
C ILE A 130 8.15 1.08 -12.05
N LEU A 131 8.45 0.10 -11.20
CA LEU A 131 7.47 -0.75 -10.52
C LEU A 131 7.22 -0.21 -9.11
N LEU A 132 6.00 0.28 -8.86
CA LEU A 132 5.56 0.88 -7.60
C LEU A 132 4.47 0.03 -6.94
N GLY A 133 4.43 0.03 -5.61
CA GLY A 133 3.37 -0.67 -4.89
C GLY A 133 3.77 -1.19 -3.52
N ASP A 134 3.18 -2.33 -3.18
CA ASP A 134 3.28 -3.00 -1.90
C ASP A 134 4.08 -4.30 -1.97
N SER A 135 3.72 -5.30 -1.15
CA SER A 135 4.38 -6.61 -1.08
C SER A 135 4.29 -7.41 -2.37
N ILE A 136 3.24 -7.22 -3.17
CA ILE A 136 3.13 -7.89 -4.47
C ILE A 136 4.12 -7.24 -5.45
N THR A 137 4.31 -5.93 -5.41
CA THR A 137 5.34 -5.31 -6.26
C THR A 137 6.77 -5.59 -5.74
N GLU A 138 6.99 -5.59 -4.42
CA GLU A 138 8.33 -5.86 -3.85
C GLU A 138 8.83 -7.28 -4.16
N SER A 139 7.92 -8.24 -4.33
CA SER A 139 8.30 -9.63 -4.64
C SER A 139 9.03 -9.77 -5.97
N TRP A 140 8.96 -8.77 -6.87
CA TRP A 140 9.83 -8.71 -8.05
C TRP A 140 11.32 -8.73 -7.69
N LEU A 141 11.69 -8.27 -6.48
CA LEU A 141 13.05 -8.36 -5.92
C LEU A 141 13.30 -9.64 -5.12
N GLY A 142 12.30 -10.51 -4.95
CA GLY A 142 12.37 -11.67 -4.08
C GLY A 142 12.24 -11.33 -2.59
N THR A 143 11.88 -10.10 -2.24
CA THR A 143 11.93 -9.60 -0.85
C THR A 143 10.59 -9.18 -0.28
N GLY A 144 10.56 -8.98 1.04
CA GLY A 144 9.52 -8.31 1.78
C GLY A 144 10.08 -7.50 2.95
N ILE A 145 9.93 -6.17 2.87
CA ILE A 145 10.63 -5.15 3.67
C ILE A 145 12.16 -5.33 3.61
N GLY A 146 12.69 -5.54 2.40
CA GLY A 146 14.12 -5.67 2.13
C GLY A 146 14.76 -7.00 2.51
N GLU A 147 13.97 -7.97 3.01
CA GLU A 147 14.44 -9.30 3.40
C GLU A 147 13.91 -10.37 2.45
N PRO A 148 14.69 -11.40 2.06
CA PRO A 148 14.22 -12.49 1.21
C PRO A 148 12.95 -13.17 1.74
N ARG A 149 12.05 -13.56 0.83
CA ARG A 149 10.80 -14.26 1.17
C ARG A 149 10.60 -15.48 0.28
N ALA A 150 10.42 -16.65 0.91
CA ALA A 150 10.14 -17.90 0.20
C ALA A 150 8.94 -17.83 -0.77
N ARG A 151 7.91 -17.02 -0.44
CA ARG A 151 6.75 -16.79 -1.34
C ARG A 151 7.13 -16.12 -2.67
N ALA A 152 8.31 -15.51 -2.76
CA ALA A 152 8.82 -14.80 -3.92
C ALA A 152 10.02 -15.52 -4.58
N ASP A 153 10.29 -16.78 -4.20
CA ASP A 153 11.32 -17.59 -4.84
C ASP A 153 11.03 -17.73 -6.35
N GLY A 154 12.05 -17.51 -7.19
CA GLY A 154 11.94 -17.59 -8.65
C GLY A 154 11.30 -16.37 -9.33
N VAL A 155 10.82 -15.38 -8.57
CA VAL A 155 10.18 -14.17 -9.11
C VAL A 155 11.19 -13.20 -9.74
N PRO A 156 12.39 -12.95 -9.17
CA PRO A 156 13.40 -12.10 -9.80
C PRO A 156 13.82 -12.55 -11.20
N GLU A 157 13.85 -13.86 -11.43
CA GLU A 157 14.16 -14.45 -12.73
C GLU A 157 13.09 -14.09 -13.77
N VAL A 158 11.81 -14.05 -13.39
CA VAL A 158 10.71 -13.62 -14.28
C VAL A 158 10.88 -12.16 -14.68
N LEU A 159 11.27 -11.27 -13.75
CA LEU A 159 11.56 -9.88 -14.08
C LEU A 159 12.77 -9.78 -15.02
N SER A 160 13.84 -10.53 -14.75
CA SER A 160 15.04 -10.54 -15.60
C SER A 160 14.73 -10.99 -17.02
N GLU A 161 13.98 -12.08 -17.18
CA GLU A 161 13.53 -12.60 -18.48
C GLU A 161 12.65 -11.57 -19.21
N LEU A 162 11.71 -10.94 -18.51
CA LEU A 162 10.85 -9.90 -19.07
C LEU A 162 11.68 -8.70 -19.54
N SER A 163 12.61 -8.23 -18.71
CA SER A 163 13.47 -7.08 -19.01
C SER A 163 14.36 -7.33 -20.21
N GLN A 164 14.92 -8.53 -20.36
CA GLN A 164 15.70 -8.91 -21.54
C GLN A 164 14.83 -9.01 -22.79
N ARG A 165 13.65 -9.63 -22.67
CA ARG A 165 12.72 -9.87 -23.80
C ARG A 165 12.15 -8.58 -24.38
N GLU A 166 11.85 -7.60 -23.52
CA GLU A 166 11.14 -6.37 -23.91
C GLU A 166 12.02 -5.11 -23.79
N ASP A 167 13.33 -5.28 -23.59
CA ASP A 167 14.35 -4.22 -23.48
C ASP A 167 14.00 -3.16 -22.41
N PHE A 168 13.67 -3.63 -21.20
CA PHE A 168 13.41 -2.77 -20.05
C PHE A 168 14.60 -2.67 -19.11
N ASP A 169 14.76 -1.49 -18.52
CA ASP A 169 15.61 -1.20 -17.37
C ASP A 169 14.73 -1.03 -16.12
N PRO A 170 14.57 -2.06 -15.28
CA PRO A 170 13.63 -2.02 -14.18
C PRO A 170 14.17 -1.30 -12.95
N LEU A 171 13.31 -0.52 -12.30
CA LEU A 171 13.48 0.03 -10.96
C LEU A 171 12.26 -0.39 -10.12
N VAL A 172 12.50 -1.18 -9.07
CA VAL A 172 11.43 -1.58 -8.13
C VAL A 172 11.49 -0.72 -6.89
N VAL A 173 10.43 0.03 -6.61
CA VAL A 173 10.32 0.92 -5.44
C VAL A 173 9.03 0.64 -4.69
N ALA A 174 9.02 -0.49 -3.99
CA ALA A 174 7.85 -1.02 -3.31
C ALA A 174 8.21 -1.52 -1.91
N VAL A 175 7.26 -1.43 -0.98
CA VAL A 175 7.46 -1.85 0.41
C VAL A 175 6.32 -2.74 0.87
N SER A 176 6.65 -3.92 1.35
CA SER A 176 5.67 -4.89 1.82
C SER A 176 4.80 -4.35 2.94
N GLY A 177 3.49 -4.53 2.78
CA GLY A 177 2.48 -4.04 3.70
C GLY A 177 2.03 -2.60 3.44
N ASP A 178 2.64 -1.88 2.49
CA ASP A 178 2.21 -0.53 2.16
C ASP A 178 0.74 -0.46 1.74
N GLN A 179 0.15 0.65 2.14
CA GLN A 179 -1.20 1.12 1.81
C GLN A 179 -1.01 2.38 0.96
N THR A 180 -2.07 2.93 0.38
CA THR A 180 -1.94 4.02 -0.61
C THR A 180 -1.25 5.27 -0.06
N GLN A 181 -1.55 5.66 1.18
CA GLN A 181 -0.98 6.82 1.85
C GLN A 181 0.54 6.70 2.07
N HIS A 182 1.02 5.48 2.33
CA HIS A 182 2.45 5.19 2.51
C HIS A 182 3.22 5.38 1.20
N LEU A 183 2.66 4.89 0.09
CA LEU A 183 3.28 5.07 -1.22
C LEU A 183 3.26 6.56 -1.63
N LEU A 184 2.15 7.27 -1.39
CA LEU A 184 2.09 8.73 -1.59
C LEU A 184 3.20 9.45 -0.82
N TYR A 185 3.40 9.09 0.45
CA TYR A 185 4.49 9.65 1.25
C TYR A 185 5.84 9.38 0.61
N ARG A 186 6.18 8.11 0.33
CA ARG A 186 7.49 7.76 -0.19
C ARG A 186 7.80 8.41 -1.54
N MET A 187 6.82 8.48 -2.44
CA MET A 187 6.97 9.17 -3.73
C MET A 187 7.33 10.65 -3.54
N GLY A 188 6.67 11.33 -2.59
CA GLY A 188 6.99 12.71 -2.21
C GLY A 188 8.28 12.90 -1.41
N HIS A 189 8.94 11.81 -0.99
CA HIS A 189 10.11 11.83 -0.12
C HIS A 189 11.27 11.04 -0.71
N GLY A 190 11.58 11.25 -1.99
CA GLY A 190 12.83 10.80 -2.61
C GLY A 190 12.74 9.61 -3.55
N GLN A 191 11.52 9.18 -3.93
CA GLN A 191 11.30 8.01 -4.79
C GLN A 191 10.66 8.31 -6.15
N ILE A 192 10.46 9.58 -6.48
CA ILE A 192 10.18 10.06 -7.83
C ILE A 192 11.19 11.15 -8.15
N LEU A 193 12.12 10.88 -9.07
CA LEU A 193 13.27 11.75 -9.36
C LEU A 193 13.37 12.02 -10.87
N SER A 194 13.87 13.22 -11.22
CA SER A 194 13.92 13.73 -12.60
C SER A 194 14.55 12.76 -13.61
N GLY A 195 15.59 12.01 -13.21
CA GLY A 195 16.29 11.06 -14.09
C GLY A 195 15.39 10.00 -14.76
N TYR A 196 14.19 9.74 -14.22
CA TYR A 196 13.17 8.90 -14.88
C TYR A 196 11.77 9.52 -14.86
N ALA A 197 11.47 10.42 -13.92
CA ALA A 197 10.20 11.15 -13.87
C ALA A 197 10.02 12.06 -15.10
N ASP A 198 11.09 12.68 -15.58
CA ASP A 198 11.05 13.59 -16.73
C ASP A 198 11.22 12.89 -18.08
N ASP A 199 11.46 11.58 -18.12
CA ASP A 199 11.56 10.81 -19.36
C ASP A 199 10.15 10.40 -19.84
N PRO A 200 9.68 10.90 -21.00
CA PRO A 200 8.36 10.54 -21.53
C PRO A 200 8.27 9.06 -21.96
N ASN A 201 9.40 8.35 -22.13
CA ASN A 201 9.40 6.92 -22.45
C ASN A 201 9.27 6.04 -21.20
N SER A 202 9.42 6.59 -19.99
CA SER A 202 9.26 5.83 -18.75
C SER A 202 7.90 5.17 -18.67
N LEU A 203 7.91 3.88 -18.32
CA LEU A 203 6.72 3.12 -18.00
C LEU A 203 6.62 2.97 -16.48
N PHE A 204 5.66 3.66 -15.88
CA PHE A 204 5.28 3.45 -14.49
C PHE A 204 4.23 2.36 -14.42
N VAL A 205 4.45 1.38 -13.55
CA VAL A 205 3.48 0.31 -13.27
C VAL A 205 3.21 0.32 -11.78
N CYS A 206 1.94 0.44 -11.40
CA CYS A 206 1.57 0.53 -10.00
C CYS A 206 0.45 -0.44 -9.65
N MET A 207 0.62 -1.14 -8.52
CA MET A 207 -0.42 -1.95 -7.89
C MET A 207 -0.39 -1.73 -6.38
N ILE A 208 -1.50 -1.27 -5.82
CA ILE A 208 -1.63 -0.85 -4.43
C ILE A 208 -3.11 -0.93 -4.02
N GLY A 209 -3.41 -0.96 -2.72
CA GLY A 209 -4.79 -0.96 -2.21
C GLY A 209 -5.21 -2.25 -1.50
N THR A 210 -4.49 -3.36 -1.69
CA THR A 210 -4.85 -4.63 -1.05
C THR A 210 -4.66 -4.60 0.47
N ASN A 211 -3.64 -3.88 0.93
CA ASN A 211 -3.36 -3.73 2.36
C ASN A 211 -4.28 -2.71 3.03
N ASP A 212 -4.84 -1.74 2.29
CA ASP A 212 -5.88 -0.84 2.78
C ASP A 212 -7.12 -1.67 3.17
N LEU A 213 -7.59 -2.53 2.28
CA LEU A 213 -8.67 -3.47 2.61
C LEU A 213 -8.25 -4.42 3.75
N GLY A 214 -7.00 -4.86 3.75
CA GLY A 214 -6.43 -5.74 4.79
C GLY A 214 -6.31 -5.09 6.18
N SER A 215 -6.23 -3.75 6.25
CA SER A 215 -6.18 -2.97 7.49
C SER A 215 -7.57 -2.52 7.97
N GLY A 216 -8.63 -2.83 7.20
CA GLY A 216 -10.01 -2.48 7.52
C GLY A 216 -10.50 -1.19 6.86
N ILE A 217 -9.74 -0.59 5.96
CA ILE A 217 -10.20 0.57 5.20
C ILE A 217 -11.29 0.13 4.22
N LEU A 218 -12.35 0.93 4.13
CA LEU A 218 -13.51 0.60 3.31
C LEU A 218 -13.20 0.77 1.81
N PRO A 219 -13.90 0.03 0.92
CA PRO A 219 -13.66 0.11 -0.53
C PRO A 219 -13.72 1.52 -1.15
N GLY A 220 -14.59 2.40 -0.63
CA GLY A 220 -14.68 3.79 -1.10
C GLY A 220 -13.38 4.55 -0.86
N PRO A 221 -12.97 4.77 0.40
CA PRO A 221 -11.68 5.37 0.73
C PRO A 221 -10.47 4.67 0.10
N THR A 222 -10.45 3.33 0.01
CA THR A 222 -9.39 2.61 -0.71
C THR A 222 -9.34 3.02 -2.19
N THR A 223 -10.50 3.14 -2.85
CA THR A 223 -10.55 3.62 -4.25
C THR A 223 -10.00 5.04 -4.36
N GLU A 224 -10.38 5.93 -3.44
CA GLU A 224 -9.88 7.31 -3.40
C GLU A 224 -8.35 7.35 -3.25
N GLY A 225 -7.79 6.53 -2.37
CA GLY A 225 -6.35 6.38 -2.19
C GLY A 225 -5.63 5.88 -3.44
N VAL A 226 -6.17 4.85 -4.10
CA VAL A 226 -5.62 4.30 -5.33
C VAL A 226 -5.63 5.34 -6.46
N LEU A 227 -6.71 6.12 -6.57
CA LEU A 227 -6.82 7.21 -7.54
C LEU A 227 -5.87 8.37 -7.20
N ALA A 228 -5.68 8.69 -5.92
CA ALA A 228 -4.72 9.70 -5.47
C ALA A 228 -3.28 9.31 -5.83
N VAL A 229 -2.90 8.04 -5.67
CA VAL A 229 -1.60 7.50 -6.13
C VAL A 229 -1.44 7.67 -7.64
N ALA A 230 -2.45 7.26 -8.43
CA ALA A 230 -2.40 7.39 -9.88
C ALA A 230 -2.26 8.85 -10.31
N GLU A 231 -3.04 9.75 -9.70
CA GLU A 231 -2.98 11.17 -9.97
C GLU A 231 -1.63 11.78 -9.57
N TYR A 232 -1.07 11.38 -8.43
CA TYR A 232 0.26 11.82 -8.00
C TYR A 232 1.32 11.46 -9.04
N ILE A 233 1.35 10.21 -9.51
CA ILE A 233 2.30 9.76 -10.54
C ILE A 233 2.12 10.59 -11.82
N LEU A 234 0.88 10.76 -12.30
CA LEU A 234 0.60 11.48 -13.54
C LEU A 234 0.94 12.98 -13.45
N LYS A 235 0.75 13.61 -12.29
CA LYS A 235 1.13 15.02 -12.05
C LYS A 235 2.63 15.23 -12.01
N ASN A 236 3.38 14.27 -11.49
CA ASN A 236 4.81 14.43 -11.20
C ASN A 236 5.73 13.70 -12.19
N THR A 237 5.18 13.09 -13.26
CA THR A 237 5.95 12.36 -14.27
C THR A 237 5.43 12.61 -15.68
N LYS A 238 6.32 12.51 -16.68
CA LYS A 238 6.00 12.64 -18.11
C LYS A 238 5.70 11.32 -18.81
N GLY A 239 6.08 10.21 -18.19
CA GLY A 239 5.87 8.86 -18.72
C GLY A 239 4.40 8.41 -18.73
N THR A 240 4.22 7.15 -19.12
CA THR A 240 2.93 6.46 -19.11
C THR A 240 2.75 5.65 -17.84
N LEU A 241 1.53 5.62 -17.30
CA LEU A 241 1.14 4.83 -16.13
C LEU A 241 0.24 3.66 -16.55
N ILE A 242 0.63 2.43 -16.16
CA ILE A 242 -0.27 1.28 -16.11
C ILE A 242 -0.62 1.02 -14.64
N MET A 243 -1.88 1.27 -14.30
CA MET A 243 -2.44 0.98 -12.98
C MET A 243 -3.09 -0.39 -12.99
N PHE A 244 -2.73 -1.25 -12.06
CA PHE A 244 -3.40 -2.53 -11.87
C PHE A 244 -4.67 -2.38 -11.04
N GLU A 245 -5.70 -3.13 -11.43
CA GLU A 245 -6.75 -3.54 -10.50
C GLU A 245 -6.15 -4.37 -9.36
N ILE A 246 -6.78 -4.32 -8.17
CA ILE A 246 -6.39 -5.15 -7.04
C ILE A 246 -6.62 -6.62 -7.41
N LEU A 247 -5.59 -7.46 -7.24
CA LEU A 247 -5.69 -8.91 -7.43
C LEU A 247 -6.67 -9.54 -6.43
N PRO A 248 -7.35 -10.64 -6.79
CA PRO A 248 -8.20 -11.35 -5.86
C PRO A 248 -7.40 -11.86 -4.66
N ARG A 249 -8.09 -11.99 -3.52
CA ARG A 249 -7.55 -12.57 -2.30
C ARG A 249 -8.39 -13.77 -1.93
N GLY A 250 -7.74 -14.81 -1.45
CA GLY A 250 -8.43 -15.97 -0.88
C GLY A 250 -8.82 -15.77 0.57
N ASP A 251 -9.78 -16.57 1.01
CA ASP A 251 -10.43 -16.49 2.32
C ASP A 251 -9.99 -17.64 3.25
N LYS A 252 -9.51 -18.78 2.70
CA LYS A 252 -9.17 -20.00 3.45
C LYS A 252 -8.10 -19.84 4.54
N LYS A 253 -7.09 -18.98 4.31
CA LYS A 253 -5.91 -18.87 5.20
C LYS A 253 -5.87 -17.55 5.98
N PHE A 254 -6.78 -16.62 5.72
CA PHE A 254 -6.77 -15.31 6.38
C PHE A 254 -7.50 -15.34 7.73
N LYS A 255 -6.78 -15.78 8.76
CA LYS A 255 -7.23 -15.69 10.17
C LYS A 255 -7.53 -14.24 10.62
N PHE A 256 -7.05 -13.25 9.87
CA PHE A 256 -7.20 -11.83 10.17
C PHE A 256 -8.50 -11.20 9.66
N LEU A 257 -9.22 -11.81 8.70
CA LEU A 257 -10.53 -11.32 8.22
C LEU A 257 -11.53 -11.13 9.39
N PRO A 258 -11.70 -12.15 10.26
CA PRO A 258 -12.45 -12.00 11.50
C PRO A 258 -11.93 -10.94 12.49
N ALA A 259 -10.67 -10.56 12.42
CA ALA A 259 -10.03 -9.64 13.37
C ALA A 259 -10.20 -8.16 12.97
N ILE A 260 -10.62 -7.90 11.72
CA ILE A 260 -10.94 -6.56 11.21
C ILE A 260 -12.29 -6.05 11.79
N CYS A 261 -13.16 -6.96 12.25
CA CYS A 261 -14.42 -6.67 12.91
C CYS A 261 -14.38 -7.06 14.40
N PRO A 262 -14.63 -6.12 15.35
CA PRO A 262 -14.87 -4.68 15.18
C PRO A 262 -13.56 -3.88 14.96
N PRO A 263 -13.61 -2.74 14.22
CA PRO A 263 -14.80 -1.94 13.88
C PRO A 263 -15.53 -2.34 12.60
N ARG A 264 -14.82 -3.02 11.71
CA ARG A 264 -15.18 -3.05 10.29
C ARG A 264 -15.82 -4.39 10.01
N CYS A 265 -17.11 -4.39 10.30
CA CYS A 265 -18.01 -5.50 10.08
C CYS A 265 -18.74 -5.29 8.74
N ASP A 266 -19.40 -6.34 8.28
CA ASP A 266 -20.28 -6.24 7.13
C ASP A 266 -21.51 -5.36 7.43
N LYS A 267 -22.41 -5.25 6.45
CA LYS A 267 -23.63 -4.42 6.57
C LYS A 267 -24.60 -4.87 7.67
N HIS A 268 -24.38 -6.04 8.27
CA HIS A 268 -25.18 -6.60 9.35
C HIS A 268 -24.48 -6.51 10.71
N GLY A 269 -23.26 -5.95 10.76
CA GLY A 269 -22.45 -5.93 11.99
C GLY A 269 -21.68 -7.23 12.22
N GLU A 270 -21.66 -8.14 11.24
CA GLU A 270 -20.98 -9.43 11.33
C GLU A 270 -19.56 -9.38 10.75
N LYS A 271 -18.73 -10.36 11.11
CA LYS A 271 -17.37 -10.48 10.56
C LYS A 271 -17.42 -10.72 9.05
N PHE A 272 -16.52 -10.08 8.29
CA PHE A 272 -16.41 -10.35 6.86
C PHE A 272 -16.07 -11.82 6.60
N ALA A 273 -16.90 -12.46 5.77
CA ALA A 273 -16.67 -13.82 5.31
C ALA A 273 -15.71 -13.90 4.12
N SER A 274 -15.52 -12.78 3.40
CA SER A 274 -14.69 -12.75 2.19
C SER A 274 -14.15 -11.36 1.86
N PHE A 275 -12.91 -11.29 1.35
CA PHE A 275 -12.37 -10.07 0.73
C PHE A 275 -12.93 -9.82 -0.68
N GLY A 276 -13.42 -10.85 -1.37
CA GLY A 276 -13.85 -10.78 -2.77
C GLY A 276 -14.81 -9.63 -3.05
N PRO A 277 -15.94 -9.48 -2.32
CA PRO A 277 -16.87 -8.38 -2.54
C PRO A 277 -16.26 -6.98 -2.34
N ALA A 278 -15.26 -6.83 -1.46
CA ALA A 278 -14.58 -5.56 -1.23
C ALA A 278 -13.62 -5.23 -2.38
N VAL A 279 -12.80 -6.21 -2.80
CA VAL A 279 -11.92 -6.10 -3.97
C VAL A 279 -12.73 -5.77 -5.23
N ASP A 280 -13.85 -6.46 -5.45
CA ASP A 280 -14.74 -6.22 -6.58
C ASP A 280 -15.33 -4.80 -6.58
N LYS A 281 -15.68 -4.27 -5.40
CA LYS A 281 -16.18 -2.89 -5.27
C LYS A 281 -15.10 -1.88 -5.66
N VAL A 282 -13.88 -2.04 -5.17
CA VAL A 282 -12.75 -1.17 -5.54
C VAL A 282 -12.50 -1.25 -7.05
N ASN A 283 -12.35 -2.46 -7.59
CA ASN A 283 -12.04 -2.64 -9.02
C ASN A 283 -13.13 -2.10 -9.94
N ARG A 284 -14.42 -2.23 -9.58
CA ARG A 284 -15.50 -1.58 -10.34
C ARG A 284 -15.38 -0.06 -10.33
N ALA A 285 -15.17 0.54 -9.15
CA ALA A 285 -15.04 1.98 -9.03
C ALA A 285 -13.80 2.52 -9.78
N LEU A 286 -12.69 1.77 -9.77
CA LEU A 286 -11.49 2.09 -10.58
C LEU A 286 -11.80 2.07 -12.07
N ARG A 287 -12.55 1.08 -12.58
CA ARG A 287 -12.95 1.03 -14.00
C ARG A 287 -13.84 2.21 -14.39
N GLU A 288 -14.71 2.65 -13.49
CA GLU A 288 -15.58 3.82 -13.74
C GLU A 288 -14.79 5.14 -13.75
N ALA A 289 -13.76 5.26 -12.90
CA ALA A 289 -12.95 6.47 -12.77
C ALA A 289 -11.82 6.56 -13.82
N ALA A 290 -11.19 5.45 -14.18
CA ALA A 290 -9.98 5.41 -15.00
C ALA A 290 -10.12 6.12 -16.36
N PRO A 291 -11.22 6.02 -17.13
CA PRO A 291 -11.35 6.73 -18.41
C PRO A 291 -11.29 8.27 -18.24
N LYS A 292 -11.88 8.79 -17.15
CA LYS A 292 -11.87 10.23 -16.86
C LYS A 292 -10.46 10.70 -16.50
N LEU A 293 -9.77 9.94 -15.64
CA LEU A 293 -8.40 10.26 -15.24
C LEU A 293 -7.43 10.14 -16.42
N SER A 294 -7.52 9.07 -17.21
CA SER A 294 -6.75 8.90 -18.44
C SER A 294 -6.94 10.07 -19.40
N LYS A 295 -8.19 10.49 -19.67
CA LYS A 295 -8.48 11.65 -20.51
C LYS A 295 -7.92 12.95 -19.95
N MET A 296 -7.95 13.15 -18.64
CA MET A 296 -7.42 14.35 -17.97
C MET A 296 -5.90 14.50 -18.15
N TYR A 297 -5.18 13.38 -18.33
CA TYR A 297 -3.73 13.35 -18.50
C TYR A 297 -3.34 12.84 -19.89
N ASP A 298 -4.05 13.28 -20.93
CA ASP A 298 -3.74 13.05 -22.35
C ASP A 298 -3.56 11.58 -22.74
N GLY A 299 -4.32 10.68 -22.11
CA GLY A 299 -4.27 9.25 -22.38
C GLY A 299 -3.06 8.52 -21.79
N ARG A 300 -2.24 9.19 -20.95
CA ARG A 300 -1.02 8.60 -20.36
C ARG A 300 -1.30 7.50 -19.33
N MET A 301 -2.54 7.30 -18.94
CA MET A 301 -2.92 6.25 -17.98
C MET A 301 -3.75 5.15 -18.64
N SER A 302 -3.42 3.90 -18.33
CA SER A 302 -4.26 2.73 -18.58
C SER A 302 -4.54 1.97 -17.28
N LEU A 303 -5.75 1.42 -17.15
CA LEU A 303 -6.09 0.47 -16.09
C LEU A 303 -6.03 -0.95 -16.66
N VAL A 304 -5.39 -1.88 -15.96
CA VAL A 304 -5.28 -3.28 -16.37
C VAL A 304 -5.88 -4.22 -15.32
N GLY A 305 -6.74 -5.13 -15.77
CA GLY A 305 -7.38 -6.14 -14.92
C GLY A 305 -6.85 -7.54 -15.20
N CYS A 306 -5.99 -8.06 -14.33
CA CYS A 306 -5.38 -9.40 -14.46
C CYS A 306 -5.92 -10.43 -13.45
N GLY A 307 -6.86 -10.03 -12.59
CA GLY A 307 -7.35 -10.86 -11.47
C GLY A 307 -7.98 -12.19 -11.91
N ASP A 308 -8.61 -12.23 -13.08
CA ASP A 308 -9.30 -13.43 -13.58
C ASP A 308 -8.33 -14.61 -13.84
N LEU A 309 -7.02 -14.34 -13.99
CA LEU A 309 -5.98 -15.37 -14.14
C LEU A 309 -5.77 -16.19 -12.86
N PHE A 310 -6.12 -15.60 -11.71
CA PHE A 310 -5.84 -16.12 -10.38
C PHE A 310 -7.04 -16.80 -9.73
N VAL A 311 -8.16 -16.92 -10.44
CA VAL A 311 -9.36 -17.64 -9.98
C VAL A 311 -9.67 -18.82 -10.91
N PRO A 312 -10.30 -19.91 -10.43
CA PRO A 312 -10.71 -21.03 -11.28
C PRO A 312 -11.70 -20.59 -12.37
N LYS A 313 -11.52 -21.08 -13.61
CA LYS A 313 -12.35 -20.72 -14.79
C LYS A 313 -13.81 -21.18 -14.67
N ASP A 314 -14.07 -22.26 -13.93
CA ASP A 314 -15.39 -22.89 -13.89
C ASP A 314 -16.30 -22.24 -12.83
N GLY A 315 -16.92 -21.11 -13.21
CA GLY A 315 -18.17 -20.55 -12.64
C GLY A 315 -18.11 -19.17 -11.96
N GLY A 316 -17.17 -18.30 -12.33
CA GLY A 316 -16.90 -16.98 -11.74
C GLY A 316 -18.07 -16.23 -11.07
N GLY A 317 -17.96 -16.02 -9.77
CA GLY A 317 -18.84 -15.20 -8.96
C GLY A 317 -18.13 -14.71 -7.68
N PRO A 318 -18.64 -13.67 -7.01
CA PRO A 318 -18.04 -13.09 -5.80
C PRO A 318 -17.95 -14.14 -4.67
N GLY A 319 -16.80 -14.21 -3.97
CA GLY A 319 -16.56 -15.18 -2.90
C GLY A 319 -15.88 -16.49 -3.34
N ARG A 320 -15.20 -16.49 -4.49
CA ARG A 320 -14.43 -17.64 -4.97
C ARG A 320 -12.97 -17.55 -4.57
N GLU A 321 -12.47 -18.69 -4.14
CA GLU A 321 -11.08 -18.84 -3.76
C GLU A 321 -10.13 -18.57 -4.92
N VAL A 322 -8.96 -18.02 -4.59
CA VAL A 322 -7.84 -17.95 -5.51
C VAL A 322 -7.27 -19.34 -5.78
N ARG A 323 -6.54 -19.45 -6.89
CA ARG A 323 -5.78 -20.61 -7.28
C ARG A 323 -4.58 -20.82 -6.35
N ASP A 324 -4.64 -21.82 -5.47
CA ASP A 324 -3.56 -22.15 -4.53
C ASP A 324 -2.21 -22.45 -5.23
N ASP A 325 -2.26 -22.97 -6.45
CA ASP A 325 -1.08 -23.27 -7.27
C ASP A 325 -0.38 -22.01 -7.80
N LEU A 326 -1.09 -20.88 -7.85
CA LEU A 326 -0.54 -19.58 -8.23
C LEU A 326 -0.35 -18.65 -7.04
N MET A 327 -1.21 -18.74 -6.02
CA MET A 327 -1.24 -17.88 -4.83
C MET A 327 -1.22 -18.73 -3.55
N PRO A 328 -0.06 -19.33 -3.21
CA PRO A 328 0.03 -20.35 -2.17
C PRO A 328 -0.34 -19.84 -0.77
N ASP A 329 -0.19 -18.54 -0.50
CA ASP A 329 -0.59 -17.88 0.75
C ASP A 329 -1.91 -17.13 0.66
N GLN A 330 -2.64 -17.29 -0.46
CA GLN A 330 -3.91 -16.66 -0.77
C GLN A 330 -3.87 -15.15 -1.08
N LEU A 331 -2.68 -14.56 -1.25
CA LEU A 331 -2.54 -13.13 -1.55
C LEU A 331 -1.40 -12.83 -2.54
N HIS A 332 -0.26 -13.50 -2.43
CA HIS A 332 0.90 -13.23 -3.25
C HIS A 332 1.04 -14.28 -4.34
N PRO A 333 1.17 -13.88 -5.62
CA PRO A 333 1.56 -14.79 -6.67
C PRO A 333 2.92 -15.44 -6.38
N ASN A 334 3.12 -16.69 -6.80
CA ASN A 334 4.45 -17.29 -6.92
C ASN A 334 5.06 -16.98 -8.30
N ALA A 335 6.26 -17.49 -8.60
CA ALA A 335 6.93 -17.27 -9.89
C ALA A 335 6.03 -17.54 -11.12
N GLU A 336 5.24 -18.61 -11.11
CA GLU A 336 4.32 -18.90 -12.22
C GLU A 336 3.18 -17.88 -12.31
N GLY A 337 2.63 -17.46 -11.18
CA GLY A 337 1.68 -16.35 -11.13
C GLY A 337 2.29 -15.03 -11.64
N TYR A 338 3.57 -14.76 -11.37
CA TYR A 338 4.27 -13.59 -11.92
C TYR A 338 4.50 -13.69 -13.43
N ARG A 339 4.71 -14.87 -14.01
CA ARG A 339 4.76 -15.04 -15.48
C ARG A 339 3.43 -14.63 -16.12
N LEU A 340 2.32 -15.08 -15.55
CA LEU A 340 0.98 -14.70 -16.00
C LEU A 340 0.73 -13.19 -15.83
N LEU A 341 1.19 -12.61 -14.73
CA LEU A 341 1.08 -11.17 -14.47
C LEU A 341 1.91 -10.35 -15.47
N ALA A 342 3.14 -10.79 -15.77
CA ALA A 342 4.02 -10.17 -16.76
C ALA A 342 3.40 -10.21 -18.16
N ASP A 343 2.86 -11.34 -18.59
CA ASP A 343 2.21 -11.45 -19.90
C ASP A 343 0.94 -10.59 -19.97
N CYS A 344 0.19 -10.49 -18.87
CA CYS A 344 -0.95 -9.58 -18.77
C CYS A 344 -0.53 -8.11 -18.89
N LEU A 345 0.53 -7.70 -18.17
CA LEU A 345 1.13 -6.37 -18.30
C LEU A 345 1.54 -6.08 -19.75
N MET A 346 2.24 -7.02 -20.40
CA MET A 346 2.74 -6.82 -21.76
C MET A 346 1.65 -6.73 -22.81
N ARG A 347 0.50 -7.42 -22.63
CA ARG A 347 -0.67 -7.19 -23.47
C ARG A 347 -1.15 -5.74 -23.36
N CYS A 348 -1.21 -5.20 -22.16
CA CYS A 348 -1.58 -3.80 -21.94
C CYS A 348 -0.57 -2.82 -22.54
N VAL A 349 0.74 -3.05 -22.36
CA VAL A 349 1.80 -2.25 -23.02
C VAL A 349 1.65 -2.24 -24.54
N LYS A 350 1.20 -3.36 -25.14
CA LYS A 350 0.93 -3.51 -26.57
C LYS A 350 -0.47 -3.02 -27.00
N GLY A 351 -1.15 -2.25 -26.13
CA GLY A 351 -2.44 -1.60 -26.42
C GLY A 351 -3.70 -2.42 -26.09
N LYS A 352 -3.57 -3.59 -25.46
CA LYS A 352 -4.67 -4.51 -25.13
C LYS A 352 -4.89 -4.63 -23.61
N CYS A 353 -5.30 -3.53 -22.97
CA CYS A 353 -5.49 -3.45 -21.52
C CYS A 353 -6.85 -3.96 -21.03
N SER A 354 -7.86 -4.07 -21.90
CA SER A 354 -9.22 -4.48 -21.52
C SER A 354 -9.35 -6.00 -21.34
N ARG A 355 -10.20 -6.41 -20.38
CA ARG A 355 -10.53 -7.82 -20.10
C ARG A 355 -11.10 -8.57 -21.32
N GLU A 356 -11.74 -7.86 -22.25
CA GLU A 356 -12.38 -8.43 -23.45
C GLU A 356 -11.38 -9.00 -24.48
N SER A 357 -10.08 -8.76 -24.32
CA SER A 357 -9.04 -9.29 -25.21
C SER A 357 -8.58 -10.72 -24.87
N VAL A 358 -9.32 -11.43 -24.00
CA VAL A 358 -9.08 -12.83 -23.61
C VAL A 358 -10.17 -13.71 -24.23
N THR A 359 -10.13 -13.88 -25.55
CA THR A 359 -10.80 -14.99 -26.24
C THR A 359 -9.88 -15.56 -27.28
#